data_AF-A0A4Y5YGR7-F1
#
_entry.id   AF-A0A4Y5YGR7-F1
#
_cell.length_a   1.000
_cell.length_b   1.000
_cell.length_c   1.000
_cell.angle_alpha   90.00
_cell.angle_beta   90.00
_cell.angle_gamma   90.00
#
_symmetry.space_group_name_H-M   'P 1'
#
loop_
_entity.id
_entity.type
_entity.pdbx_description
1 polymer ?
#
loop_
_entity_poly.entity_id
_entity_poly.type
_entity_poly.pdbx_seq_one_letter_code
_entity_poly.pdbx_strand_id
1 'polypeptide(L)'
;MTNLKYYNLIRLLAAIFFVAIAFEYWGNSFIGLAVLLFPYILVFLLANKLAYRTKLRTILRTFAGLLVSVLAIGLLFGIKSDAQSGIVVSHIAISQYSAIFVAEAIIGLCTYEDNCT
;
A
#
# COMPACT_ATOMS: atom_id res chain seq x y z
N MET A 1 -9.54 -2.30 -23.04
CA MET A 1 -9.07 -0.91 -22.85
C MET A 1 -9.30 -0.40 -21.40
N THR A 2 -9.28 -1.28 -20.40
CA THR A 2 -9.65 -0.97 -18.99
C THR A 2 -8.47 -0.86 -18.01
N ASN A 3 -7.28 -1.35 -18.37
CA ASN A 3 -6.11 -1.36 -17.47
C ASN A 3 -5.51 0.03 -17.18
N LEU A 4 -5.69 1.01 -18.07
CA LEU A 4 -5.14 2.37 -17.92
C LEU A 4 -5.73 3.16 -16.74
N LYS A 5 -6.91 2.78 -16.25
CA LYS A 5 -7.58 3.50 -15.16
C LYS A 5 -7.12 3.03 -13.78
N TYR A 6 -6.93 1.72 -13.57
CA TYR A 6 -6.69 1.17 -12.23
C TYR A 6 -5.33 1.55 -11.66
N TYR A 7 -4.23 1.36 -12.41
CA TYR A 7 -2.91 1.70 -11.87
C TYR A 7 -2.76 3.21 -11.66
N ASN A 8 -3.35 4.06 -12.52
CA ASN A 8 -3.35 5.52 -12.32
C ASN A 8 -4.14 5.91 -11.07
N LEU A 9 -5.29 5.28 -10.82
CA LEU A 9 -6.08 5.50 -9.60
C LEU A 9 -5.27 5.10 -8.36
N ILE A 10 -4.72 3.89 -8.33
CA ILE A 10 -3.92 3.41 -7.18
C ILE A 10 -2.70 4.29 -6.95
N ARG A 11 -2.04 4.73 -8.02
CA ARG A 11 -0.89 5.63 -7.96
C ARG A 11 -1.28 7.01 -7.38
N LEU A 12 -2.43 7.54 -7.77
CA LEU A 12 -2.97 8.79 -7.22
C LEU A 12 -3.31 8.65 -5.74
N LEU A 13 -4.00 7.56 -5.35
CA LEU A 13 -4.32 7.29 -3.94
C LEU A 13 -3.05 7.19 -3.09
N ALA A 14 -2.05 6.45 -3.58
CA ALA A 14 -0.77 6.32 -2.89
C ALA A 14 -0.08 7.69 -2.69
N ALA A 15 -0.11 8.57 -3.70
CA ALA A 15 0.45 9.91 -3.58
C ALA A 15 -0.33 10.78 -2.56
N ILE A 16 -1.67 10.72 -2.58
CA ILE A 16 -2.52 11.45 -1.63
C ILE A 16 -2.24 11.00 -0.20
N PHE A 17 -2.25 9.68 0.06
CA PHE A 17 -2.00 9.16 1.40
C PHE A 17 -0.56 9.37 1.86
N PHE A 18 0.42 9.31 0.95
CA PHE A 18 1.80 9.69 1.27
C PHE A 18 1.86 11.11 1.82
N VAL A 19 1.26 12.08 1.14
CA VAL A 19 1.26 13.48 1.59
C VAL A 19 0.48 13.64 2.90
N ALA A 20 -0.69 13.00 3.02
CA ALA A 20 -1.51 13.09 4.22
C ALA A 20 -0.80 12.53 5.47
N ILE A 21 -0.18 11.35 5.35
CA ILE A 21 0.58 10.73 6.44
C ILE A 21 1.85 11.51 6.75
N ALA A 22 2.52 12.05 5.72
CA ALA A 22 3.69 12.91 5.92
C ALA A 22 3.34 14.15 6.74
N PHE A 23 2.17 14.74 6.50
CA PHE A 23 1.68 15.89 7.23
C PHE A 23 1.25 15.54 8.66
N GLU A 24 0.45 14.48 8.83
CA GLU A 24 -0.10 14.06 10.14
C GLU A 24 0.99 13.61 11.11
N TYR A 25 1.99 12.86 10.62
CA TYR A 25 3.07 12.32 11.44
C TYR A 25 4.35 13.17 11.35
N TRP A 26 4.23 14.41 10.86
CA TRP A 26 5.34 15.35 10.78
C TRP A 26 5.86 15.69 12.18
N GLY A 27 7.18 15.62 12.38
CA GLY A 27 7.81 15.89 13.68
C GLY A 27 7.98 14.67 14.59
N ASN A 28 7.49 13.48 14.19
CA ASN A 28 7.91 12.22 14.80
C ASN A 28 9.35 11.86 14.43
N SER A 29 9.89 10.80 15.04
CA SER A 29 11.20 10.23 14.66
C SER A 29 11.30 10.01 13.15
N PHE A 30 12.40 10.45 12.55
CA PHE A 30 12.67 10.30 11.13
C PHE A 30 12.52 8.84 10.65
N ILE A 31 13.02 7.89 11.44
CA ILE A 31 12.92 6.46 11.12
C ILE A 31 11.45 6.00 11.17
N GLY A 32 10.69 6.44 12.17
CA GLY A 32 9.27 6.10 12.28
C GLY A 32 8.45 6.64 11.12
N LEU A 33 8.70 7.90 10.74
CA LEU A 33 8.05 8.51 9.58
C LEU A 33 8.42 7.81 8.27
N ALA A 34 9.70 7.47 8.08
CA ALA A 34 10.14 6.73 6.90
C ALA A 34 9.46 5.37 6.79
N VAL A 35 9.36 4.62 7.90
CA VAL A 35 8.65 3.33 7.95
C VAL A 35 7.17 3.47 7.64
N LEU A 36 6.52 4.56 8.08
CA LEU A 36 5.12 4.83 7.77
C LEU A 36 4.89 5.24 6.32
N LEU A 37 5.83 5.98 5.72
CA LEU A 37 5.67 6.48 4.35
C LEU A 37 5.98 5.45 3.27
N PHE A 38 6.86 4.50 3.58
CA PHE A 38 7.41 3.57 2.59
C PHE A 38 6.38 2.62 1.93
N PRO A 39 5.30 2.12 2.59
CA PRO A 39 4.26 1.35 1.92
C PRO A 39 3.61 2.12 0.75
N TYR A 40 3.42 3.43 0.90
CA TYR A 40 2.84 4.27 -0.15
C TYR A 40 3.80 4.45 -1.33
N ILE A 41 5.10 4.58 -1.06
CA ILE A 41 6.13 4.60 -2.11
C ILE A 41 6.11 3.28 -2.89
N LEU A 42 6.07 2.14 -2.18
CA LEU A 42 6.01 0.82 -2.82
C LEU A 42 4.78 0.68 -3.72
N VAL A 43 3.59 1.00 -3.21
CA VAL A 43 2.35 0.95 -4.00
C VAL A 43 2.45 1.89 -5.22
N PHE A 44 2.99 3.09 -5.05
CA PHE A 44 3.17 4.05 -6.15
C PHE A 44 4.09 3.52 -7.26
N LEU A 45 5.22 2.90 -6.89
CA LEU A 45 6.19 2.35 -7.84
C LEU A 45 5.65 1.10 -8.57
N LEU A 46 4.94 0.24 -7.83
CA LEU A 46 4.31 -0.97 -8.37
C LEU A 46 3.10 -0.63 -9.28
N ALA A 47 2.46 0.52 -9.09
CA ALA A 47 1.34 1.00 -9.89
C ALA A 47 1.74 1.53 -11.28
N ASN A 48 2.25 0.65 -12.14
CA ASN A 48 2.64 0.99 -13.51
C ASN A 48 2.06 0.03 -14.57
N LYS A 49 2.09 0.47 -15.85
CA LYS A 49 1.46 -0.24 -16.97
C LYS A 49 2.03 -1.65 -17.19
N LEU A 50 3.33 -1.87 -16.99
CA LEU A 50 3.96 -3.18 -17.16
C LEU A 50 3.62 -4.14 -16.02
N ALA A 51 3.51 -3.60 -14.81
CA ALA A 51 3.06 -4.33 -13.64
C ALA A 51 1.58 -4.78 -13.76
N TYR A 52 0.72 -4.05 -14.48
CA TYR A 52 -0.72 -4.36 -14.60
C TYR A 52 -1.07 -5.08 -15.92
N ARG A 53 -0.14 -5.87 -16.46
CA ARG A 53 -0.29 -6.50 -17.79
C ARG A 53 -1.30 -7.66 -17.82
N THR A 54 -1.37 -8.47 -16.76
CA THR A 54 -2.26 -9.65 -16.68
C THR A 54 -3.41 -9.42 -15.70
N LYS A 55 -4.54 -10.11 -15.91
CA LYS A 55 -5.71 -9.99 -15.03
C LYS A 55 -5.36 -10.27 -13.57
N LEU A 56 -4.59 -11.33 -13.30
CA LEU A 56 -4.14 -11.72 -11.96
C LEU A 56 -3.33 -10.60 -11.30
N ARG A 57 -2.33 -10.06 -12.01
CA ARG A 57 -1.50 -8.94 -11.50
C ARG A 57 -2.34 -7.70 -11.22
N THR A 58 -3.26 -7.36 -12.12
CA THR A 58 -4.17 -6.22 -11.94
C THR A 58 -5.04 -6.40 -10.70
N ILE A 59 -5.65 -7.58 -10.51
CA ILE A 59 -6.54 -7.84 -9.36
C ILE A 59 -5.76 -7.75 -8.05
N LEU A 60 -4.65 -8.48 -7.92
CA LEU A 60 -3.89 -8.55 -6.67
C LEU A 60 -3.28 -7.19 -6.30
N ARG A 61 -2.67 -6.48 -7.24
CA ARG A 61 -2.08 -5.15 -6.97
C ARG A 61 -3.13 -4.08 -6.68
N THR A 62 -4.28 -4.13 -7.36
CA THR A 62 -5.40 -3.22 -7.06
C THR A 62 -5.94 -3.50 -5.65
N PHE A 63 -6.15 -4.77 -5.30
CA PHE A 63 -6.62 -5.14 -3.97
C PHE A 63 -5.64 -4.72 -2.87
N ALA A 64 -4.34 -4.97 -3.06
CA ALA A 64 -3.30 -4.52 -2.12
C ALA A 64 -3.29 -2.99 -1.98
N GLY A 65 -3.32 -2.24 -3.08
CA GLY A 65 -3.36 -0.78 -3.04
C GLY A 65 -4.60 -0.21 -2.35
N LEU A 66 -5.77 -0.80 -2.58
CA LEU A 66 -7.00 -0.41 -1.90
C LEU A 66 -6.96 -0.74 -0.40
N LEU A 67 -6.44 -1.90 -0.02
CA LEU A 67 -6.31 -2.29 1.38
C LEU A 67 -5.33 -1.36 2.12
N VAL A 68 -4.17 -1.04 1.50
CA VAL A 68 -3.22 -0.05 2.03
C VAL A 68 -3.90 1.32 2.23
N SER A 69 -4.77 1.72 1.31
CA SER A 69 -5.53 2.97 1.37
C SER A 69 -6.55 2.98 2.50
N VAL A 70 -7.30 1.90 2.70
CA VAL A 70 -8.26 1.77 3.82
C VAL A 70 -7.53 1.80 5.16
N LEU A 71 -6.41 1.08 5.26
CA LEU A 71 -5.55 1.12 6.45
C LEU A 71 -4.99 2.52 6.72
N ALA A 72 -4.67 3.29 5.68
CA ALA A 72 -4.21 4.67 5.82
C ALA A 72 -5.30 5.59 6.40
N ILE A 73 -6.57 5.38 6.06
CA ILE A 73 -7.69 6.08 6.70
C ILE A 73 -7.70 5.77 8.21
N GLY A 74 -7.44 4.51 8.58
CA GLY A 74 -7.28 4.11 9.98
C GLY A 74 -6.15 4.85 10.70
N LEU A 75 -5.01 5.07 10.04
CA LEU A 75 -3.89 5.87 10.58
C LEU A 75 -4.24 7.34 10.73
N LEU A 76 -5.04 7.92 9.83
CA LEU A 76 -5.37 9.35 9.83
C LEU A 76 -6.49 9.71 10.81
N PHE A 77 -7.46 8.82 11.02
CA PHE A 77 -8.67 9.16 11.79
C PHE A 77 -8.98 8.19 12.94
N GLY A 78 -8.35 7.02 12.98
CA GLY A 78 -8.68 5.96 13.94
C GLY A 78 -7.88 6.00 15.24
N ILE A 79 -6.85 6.84 15.34
CA ILE A 79 -5.88 6.79 16.44
C ILE A 79 -6.10 8.00 17.36
N LYS A 80 -6.39 7.72 18.64
CA LYS A 80 -6.46 8.73 19.72
C LYS A 80 -5.11 8.82 20.42
N SER A 81 -4.79 9.96 21.04
CA SER A 81 -3.51 10.14 21.75
C SER A 81 -3.53 9.46 23.12
N ASP A 82 -3.46 8.14 23.14
CA ASP A 82 -3.26 7.33 24.34
C ASP A 82 -1.99 6.48 24.23
N ALA A 83 -1.57 5.85 25.33
CA ALA A 83 -0.37 5.00 25.34
C ALA A 83 -0.47 3.81 24.36
N GLN A 84 -1.68 3.44 23.94
CA GLN A 84 -1.95 2.36 23.00
C GLN A 84 -1.77 2.76 21.53
N SER A 85 -1.77 4.07 21.23
CA SER A 85 -1.58 4.63 19.89
C SER A 85 -0.36 4.07 19.16
N GLY A 86 0.79 3.95 19.80
CA GLY A 86 2.01 3.44 19.17
C GLY A 86 1.89 1.98 18.70
N ILE A 87 1.18 1.14 19.45
CA ILE A 87 0.92 -0.27 19.08
C ILE A 87 -0.02 -0.32 17.88
N VAL A 88 -1.07 0.51 17.89
CA VAL A 88 -2.04 0.56 16.78
C VAL A 88 -1.40 1.07 15.49
N VAL A 89 -0.61 2.15 15.57
CA VAL A 89 0.18 2.67 14.43
C VAL A 89 1.06 1.55 13.84
N SER A 90 1.82 0.88 14.70
CA SER A 90 2.74 -0.20 14.28
C SER A 90 1.99 -1.36 13.65
N HIS A 91 0.85 -1.77 14.22
CA HIS A 91 0.03 -2.86 13.70
C HIS A 91 -0.55 -2.54 12.32
N ILE A 92 -1.02 -1.30 12.12
CA ILE A 92 -1.54 -0.87 10.81
C ILE A 92 -0.42 -0.83 9.78
N ALA A 93 0.74 -0.28 10.12
CA ALA A 93 1.90 -0.26 9.23
C ALA A 93 2.31 -1.67 8.79
N ILE A 94 2.46 -2.60 9.74
CA ILE A 94 2.79 -4.01 9.47
C ILE A 94 1.74 -4.66 8.56
N SER A 95 0.46 -4.34 8.75
CA SER A 95 -0.63 -4.86 7.92
C SER A 95 -0.54 -4.36 6.47
N GLN A 96 -0.14 -3.09 6.27
CA GLN A 96 0.11 -2.55 4.93
C GLN A 96 1.26 -3.27 4.23
N TYR A 97 2.38 -3.50 4.93
CA TYR A 97 3.51 -4.27 4.40
C TYR A 97 3.12 -5.69 4.06
N SER A 98 2.39 -6.35 4.94
CA SER A 98 1.92 -7.73 4.76
C SER A 98 1.04 -7.85 3.51
N ALA A 99 0.15 -6.89 3.29
CA ALA A 99 -0.73 -6.88 2.12
C ALA A 99 0.05 -6.73 0.81
N ILE A 100 1.04 -5.83 0.76
CA ILE A 100 1.91 -5.66 -0.40
C ILE A 100 2.73 -6.92 -0.64
N PHE A 101 3.35 -7.46 0.42
CA PHE A 101 4.18 -8.65 0.34
C PHE A 101 3.40 -9.87 -0.16
N VAL A 102 2.24 -10.16 0.42
CA VAL A 102 1.40 -11.30 0.03
C VAL A 102 0.96 -11.18 -1.44
N ALA A 103 0.54 -10.00 -1.87
CA ALA A 103 0.15 -9.78 -3.27
C ALA A 103 1.32 -10.04 -4.23
N GLU A 104 2.51 -9.52 -3.94
CA GLU A 104 3.69 -9.72 -4.77
C GLU A 104 4.23 -11.17 -4.70
N ALA A 105 4.13 -11.83 -3.54
CA ALA A 105 4.51 -13.23 -3.38
C ALA A 105 3.62 -14.15 -4.22
N ILE A 106 2.29 -13.95 -4.20
CA ILE A 106 1.36 -14.72 -5.03
C ILE A 106 1.64 -14.45 -6.52
N ILE A 107 1.85 -13.19 -6.91
CA ILE A 107 2.22 -12.85 -8.30
C ILE A 107 3.52 -13.56 -8.69
N GLY A 108 4.53 -13.56 -7.82
CA GLY A 108 5.82 -14.21 -8.03
C GLY A 108 5.68 -15.71 -8.25
N LEU A 109 4.97 -16.40 -7.35
CA LEU A 109 4.69 -17.83 -7.45
C LEU A 109 3.94 -18.17 -8.75
N CYS A 110 2.85 -17.45 -9.05
CA CYS A 110 2.07 -17.68 -10.27
C CYS A 110 2.84 -17.35 -11.56
N THR A 111 3.82 -16.44 -11.51
CA THR A 111 4.67 -16.13 -12.67
C THR A 111 5.78 -17.18 -12.85
N TYR A 112 6.25 -17.80 -11.76
CA TYR A 112 7.31 -18.81 -11.81
C TYR A 112 6.81 -20.16 -12.35
N GLU A 113 5.56 -20.53 -12.06
CA GLU A 113 4.99 -21.82 -12.45
C GLU A 113 4.40 -21.86 -13.87
N ASP A 114 4.38 -20.75 -14.64
CA ASP A 114 3.76 -20.63 -15.98
C ASP A 114 2.31 -21.19 -16.10
N ASN A 115 1.62 -21.49 -14.99
CA ASN A 115 0.43 -22.37 -14.98
C ASN A 115 -0.83 -21.79 -14.32
N CYS A 116 -0.86 -20.52 -13.92
CA CYS A 116 -2.12 -19.90 -13.46
C CYS A 116 -2.85 -19.21 -14.62
N THR A 117 -3.32 -20.01 -15.59
CA THR A 117 -4.35 -19.63 -16.57
C THR A 117 -5.73 -19.63 -15.96
#